data_AF-A0AAD6TKV4-F1
#
_entry.id   AF-A0AAD6TKV4-F1
#
_cell.length_a   1.000
_cell.length_b   1.000
_cell.length_c   1.000
_cell.angle_alpha   90.00
_cell.angle_beta   90.00
_cell.angle_gamma   90.00
#
_symmetry.space_group_name_H-M   'P 1'
#
loop_
_entity.id
_entity.type
_entity.pdbx_description
1 polymer ?
#
loop_
_entity_poly.entity_id
_entity_poly.type
_entity_poly.pdbx_seq_one_letter_code
_entity_poly.pdbx_strand_id
1 'polypeptide(L)'
;MLLLLNSPSLSIGFIFPCPAWCISSFRLYILATAAATAPLALLLSFDGNFFLQLFLWLSAFAAVASGFNFDPVHPGRILPTVSSTPLPVTDGRVTKLVQDLTNITPKCARCLEMGVSCTFHERGVPCAACAVLGAPDCDWSNPSLFILSLRQSRDSYLRDERDDLVRSVETNVLPHSHFDREYARSQQWFYDAAQGAITRFLINIRATRNVAVDGYRCLAASATNIPTLLRFIELGIEAHIHPLVLQVVGERVQDLLAALL
;
A
#
# COMPACT_ATOMS: atom_id res chain seq x y z
N MET A 1 38.84 50.32 11.68
CA MET A 1 37.46 50.74 11.37
C MET A 1 36.97 49.83 10.24
N LEU A 2 36.10 48.85 10.57
CA LEU A 2 34.92 48.37 9.80
C LEU A 2 34.95 48.58 8.26
N LEU A 3 34.82 47.59 7.35
CA LEU A 3 33.91 46.42 7.21
C LEU A 3 34.55 45.42 6.20
N LEU A 4 34.62 44.11 6.46
CA LEU A 4 33.67 43.04 6.09
C LEU A 4 33.03 43.17 4.68
N LEU A 5 33.39 42.25 3.76
CA LEU A 5 32.46 41.31 3.10
C LEU A 5 33.19 40.29 2.19
N ASN A 6 33.16 39.03 2.63
CA ASN A 6 32.96 37.77 1.91
C ASN A 6 33.47 37.57 0.46
N SER A 7 34.42 36.64 0.35
CA SER A 7 34.41 35.55 -0.67
C SER A 7 33.89 34.26 0.02
N PRO A 8 33.65 33.09 -0.62
CA PRO A 8 34.01 32.67 -1.99
C PRO A 8 32.98 31.73 -2.71
N SER A 9 33.44 31.18 -3.85
CA SER A 9 33.20 29.84 -4.41
C SER A 9 32.26 29.65 -5.60
N LEU A 10 32.91 29.16 -6.66
CA LEU A 10 32.41 28.70 -7.95
C LEU A 10 31.33 27.62 -7.83
N SER A 11 30.32 27.67 -8.70
CA SER A 11 29.55 26.51 -9.13
C SER A 11 29.48 26.52 -10.66
N ILE A 12 30.13 25.54 -11.27
CA ILE A 12 30.08 25.27 -12.71
C ILE A 12 28.79 24.48 -12.96
N GLY A 13 27.84 25.09 -13.66
CA GLY A 13 26.68 24.41 -14.21
C GLY A 13 27.02 23.77 -15.55
N PHE A 14 26.76 22.46 -15.68
CA PHE A 14 26.65 21.81 -16.99
C PHE A 14 25.19 21.38 -17.19
N ILE A 15 24.56 22.06 -18.13
CA ILE A 15 23.29 21.72 -18.77
C ILE A 15 23.65 20.83 -19.97
N PHE A 16 23.04 19.65 -20.09
CA PHE A 16 22.95 18.94 -21.37
C PHE A 16 21.47 18.69 -21.72
N PRO A 17 21.03 19.03 -22.94
CA PRO A 17 19.63 18.92 -23.36
C PRO A 17 19.32 17.53 -23.92
N CYS A 18 18.12 17.03 -23.64
CA CYS A 18 17.55 15.84 -24.27
C CYS A 18 16.85 16.24 -25.59
N PRO A 19 17.09 15.57 -26.73
CA PRO A 19 16.56 16.03 -28.02
C PRO A 19 15.09 15.63 -28.26
N ALA A 20 14.36 16.53 -28.92
CA ALA A 20 12.90 16.55 -29.11
C ALA A 20 12.31 15.51 -30.09
N TRP A 21 12.98 14.37 -30.32
CA TRP A 21 12.50 13.30 -31.22
C TRP A 21 11.91 12.09 -30.48
N CYS A 22 11.92 12.07 -29.14
CA CYS A 22 11.33 10.98 -28.34
C CYS A 22 9.79 11.05 -28.19
N ILE A 23 9.12 12.13 -28.61
CA ILE A 23 7.70 12.35 -28.26
C ILE A 23 6.73 11.97 -29.40
N SER A 24 7.17 11.90 -30.66
CA SER A 24 6.25 11.61 -31.78
C SER A 24 6.10 10.12 -32.11
N SER A 25 7.08 9.26 -31.77
CA SER A 25 7.01 7.81 -32.07
C SER A 25 6.23 6.99 -31.03
N PHE A 26 5.92 7.56 -29.85
CA PHE A 26 5.25 6.83 -28.77
C PHE A 26 3.73 6.75 -28.93
N ARG A 27 3.11 7.65 -29.72
CA ARG A 27 1.64 7.66 -29.91
C ARG A 27 1.15 6.76 -31.04
N LEU A 28 1.99 6.43 -32.03
CA LEU A 28 1.60 5.52 -33.12
C LEU A 28 1.85 4.04 -32.81
N TYR A 29 2.75 3.71 -31.88
CA TYR A 29 3.01 2.32 -31.48
C TYR A 29 1.92 1.74 -30.54
N ILE A 30 1.26 2.60 -29.75
CA ILE A 30 0.23 2.19 -28.79
C ILE A 30 -1.10 1.85 -29.49
N LEU A 31 -1.41 2.45 -30.64
CA LEU A 31 -2.64 2.17 -31.38
C LEU A 31 -2.52 0.99 -32.36
N ALA A 32 -1.31 0.67 -32.83
CA ALA A 32 -1.09 -0.44 -33.76
C ALA A 32 -0.87 -1.80 -33.06
N THR A 33 -0.42 -1.82 -31.80
CA THR A 33 -0.17 -3.07 -31.05
C THR A 33 -1.40 -3.60 -30.31
N ALA A 34 -2.43 -2.78 -30.06
CA ALA A 34 -3.65 -3.20 -29.38
C ALA A 34 -4.57 -4.10 -30.23
N ALA A 35 -4.41 -4.11 -31.56
CA ALA A 35 -5.30 -4.83 -32.48
C ALA A 35 -4.76 -6.18 -32.99
N ALA A 36 -3.49 -6.54 -32.71
CA ALA A 36 -2.86 -7.71 -33.34
C ALA A 36 -2.30 -8.78 -32.36
N THR A 37 -2.30 -8.55 -31.04
CA THR A 37 -1.73 -9.51 -30.06
C THR A 37 -2.71 -10.04 -29.02
N ALA A 38 -4.00 -9.70 -29.15
CA ALA A 38 -5.06 -10.12 -28.22
C ALA A 38 -5.19 -11.66 -28.01
N PRO A 39 -4.81 -12.56 -28.94
CA PRO A 39 -4.85 -13.99 -28.66
C PRO A 39 -3.50 -14.63 -28.30
N LEU A 40 -2.38 -13.89 -28.26
CA LEU A 40 -1.05 -14.44 -27.92
C LEU A 40 -0.47 -13.94 -26.59
N ALA A 41 -0.98 -12.83 -26.03
CA ALA A 41 -0.60 -12.37 -24.70
C ALA A 41 -1.19 -13.22 -23.56
N LEU A 42 -2.16 -14.10 -23.84
CA LEU A 42 -2.73 -15.04 -22.87
C LEU A 42 -1.85 -16.26 -22.59
N LEU A 43 -0.74 -16.44 -23.30
CA LEU A 43 0.13 -17.61 -23.16
C LEU A 43 1.54 -17.32 -22.61
N LEU A 44 1.94 -16.06 -22.41
CA LEU A 44 3.34 -15.74 -22.06
C LEU A 44 3.59 -14.75 -20.91
N SER A 45 2.59 -14.27 -20.16
CA SER A 45 2.84 -13.59 -18.87
C SER A 45 2.35 -14.42 -17.69
N PHE A 46 3.18 -15.40 -17.31
CA PHE A 46 3.10 -16.06 -16.00
C PHE A 46 3.57 -15.11 -14.89
N ASP A 47 2.85 -14.01 -14.70
CA ASP A 47 3.00 -13.17 -13.52
C ASP A 47 1.82 -13.47 -12.59
N GLY A 48 2.04 -14.38 -11.63
CA GLY A 48 1.04 -14.80 -10.64
C GLY A 48 0.42 -13.64 -9.84
N ASN A 49 1.03 -12.45 -9.90
CA ASN A 49 0.52 -11.23 -9.30
C ASN A 49 -0.66 -10.59 -10.03
N PHE A 50 -0.86 -10.78 -11.34
CA PHE A 50 -2.01 -10.18 -12.02
C PHE A 50 -3.31 -10.89 -11.63
N PHE A 51 -3.30 -12.23 -11.63
CA PHE A 51 -4.44 -13.00 -11.15
C PHE A 51 -4.67 -12.83 -9.65
N LEU A 52 -3.60 -12.72 -8.84
CA LEU A 52 -3.76 -12.41 -7.42
C LEU A 52 -4.32 -11.00 -7.21
N GLN A 53 -3.87 -9.98 -7.95
CA GLN A 53 -4.40 -8.62 -7.82
C GLN A 53 -5.83 -8.51 -8.33
N LEU A 54 -6.17 -9.14 -9.46
CA LEU A 54 -7.52 -9.19 -9.99
C LEU A 54 -8.43 -10.00 -9.07
N PHE A 55 -7.95 -11.12 -8.52
CA PHE A 55 -8.69 -11.92 -7.54
C PHE A 55 -8.83 -11.19 -6.22
N LEU A 56 -7.83 -10.46 -5.73
CA LEU A 56 -7.92 -9.61 -4.54
C LEU A 56 -8.86 -8.41 -4.79
N TRP A 57 -8.85 -7.83 -5.99
CA TRP A 57 -9.80 -6.79 -6.36
C TRP A 57 -11.23 -7.34 -6.42
N LEU A 58 -11.43 -8.46 -7.11
CA LEU A 58 -12.73 -9.12 -7.27
C LEU A 58 -13.22 -9.74 -5.96
N SER A 59 -12.34 -10.23 -5.09
CA SER A 59 -12.68 -10.77 -3.77
C SER A 59 -12.83 -9.68 -2.73
N ALA A 60 -12.14 -8.54 -2.83
CA ALA A 60 -12.46 -7.35 -2.06
C ALA A 60 -13.82 -6.78 -2.48
N PHE A 61 -14.10 -6.70 -3.78
CA PHE A 61 -15.42 -6.33 -4.30
C PHE A 61 -16.49 -7.33 -3.89
N ALA A 62 -16.22 -8.62 -4.02
CA ALA A 62 -17.15 -9.68 -3.67
C ALA A 62 -17.32 -9.80 -2.17
N ALA A 63 -16.29 -9.64 -1.34
CA ALA A 63 -16.42 -9.64 0.14
C ALA A 63 -17.10 -8.37 0.65
N VAL A 64 -16.90 -7.23 -0.01
CA VAL A 64 -17.71 -6.03 0.20
C VAL A 64 -19.15 -6.33 -0.20
N ALA A 65 -19.42 -7.00 -1.33
CA ALA A 65 -20.77 -7.32 -1.80
C ALA A 65 -21.46 -8.47 -1.05
N SER A 66 -20.71 -9.45 -0.53
CA SER A 66 -21.18 -10.72 0.05
C SER A 66 -21.12 -10.72 1.58
N GLY A 67 -20.43 -9.75 2.18
CA GLY A 67 -20.53 -9.43 3.61
C GLY A 67 -21.85 -8.72 3.97
N PHE A 68 -22.62 -8.29 2.97
CA PHE A 68 -24.03 -7.95 3.11
C PHE A 68 -24.85 -9.24 3.08
N ASN A 69 -25.00 -9.88 4.24
CA ASN A 69 -26.08 -10.82 4.42
C ASN A 69 -27.36 -9.98 4.35
N PHE A 70 -28.00 -9.98 3.18
CA PHE A 70 -29.31 -9.38 3.00
C PHE A 70 -30.30 -10.22 3.78
N ASP A 71 -30.65 -9.79 4.99
CA ASP A 71 -32.03 -10.00 5.43
C ASP A 71 -32.95 -9.48 4.32
N PRO A 72 -34.09 -10.13 4.04
CA PRO A 72 -35.07 -9.59 3.10
C PRO A 72 -35.66 -8.31 3.70
N VAL A 73 -34.95 -7.19 3.48
CA VAL A 73 -35.32 -5.85 3.92
C VAL A 73 -36.38 -5.31 2.96
N HIS A 74 -37.40 -4.71 3.57
CA HIS A 74 -38.47 -3.97 2.94
C HIS A 74 -38.05 -3.18 1.69
N PRO A 75 -38.88 -3.19 0.62
CA PRO A 75 -38.63 -2.40 -0.57
C PRO A 75 -38.66 -0.91 -0.21
N GLY A 76 -37.48 -0.30 -0.06
CA GLY A 76 -37.36 1.12 0.30
C GLY A 76 -35.99 1.58 0.81
N ARG A 77 -35.09 0.68 1.24
CA ARG A 77 -33.71 1.08 1.61
C ARG A 77 -32.77 1.04 0.40
N ILE A 78 -32.51 2.21 -0.16
CA ILE A 78 -31.40 2.43 -1.08
C ILE A 78 -30.11 2.17 -0.29
N LEU A 79 -29.33 1.15 -0.66
CA LEU A 79 -27.97 0.97 -0.16
C LEU A 79 -27.17 2.26 -0.45
N PRO A 80 -26.44 2.83 0.52
CA PRO A 80 -25.60 3.98 0.24
C PRO A 80 -24.63 3.63 -0.88
N THR A 81 -24.76 4.36 -1.98
CA THR A 81 -23.95 4.19 -3.18
C THR A 81 -22.51 4.48 -2.80
N VAL A 82 -21.66 3.46 -2.92
CA VAL A 82 -20.21 3.55 -2.92
C VAL A 82 -19.83 4.78 -3.77
N SER A 83 -19.29 5.84 -3.14
CA SER A 83 -18.90 7.06 -3.87
C SER A 83 -17.98 6.67 -5.02
N SER A 84 -18.27 7.15 -6.23
CA SER A 84 -17.52 6.80 -7.45
C SER A 84 -16.12 7.41 -7.48
N THR A 85 -15.83 8.37 -6.60
CA THR A 85 -14.52 8.98 -6.41
C THR A 85 -14.05 8.79 -4.97
N PRO A 86 -13.01 7.95 -4.73
CA PRO A 86 -12.40 7.80 -3.42
C PRO A 86 -11.93 9.15 -2.89
N LEU A 87 -11.99 9.32 -1.57
CA LEU A 87 -11.40 10.51 -0.94
C LEU A 87 -9.88 10.55 -1.17
N PRO A 88 -9.29 11.76 -1.32
CA PRO A 88 -7.84 11.91 -1.35
C PRO A 88 -7.19 11.28 -0.11
N VAL A 89 -6.01 10.67 -0.28
CA VAL A 89 -5.28 10.02 0.82
C VAL A 89 -4.85 10.98 1.94
N THR A 90 -4.84 12.28 1.65
CA THR A 90 -4.55 13.38 2.56
C THR A 90 -5.79 13.96 3.25
N ASP A 91 -7.00 13.48 2.91
CA ASP A 91 -8.24 13.91 3.57
C ASP A 91 -8.17 13.60 5.07
N GLY A 92 -8.66 14.53 5.89
CA GLY A 92 -8.63 14.40 7.35
C GLY A 92 -9.39 13.18 7.86
N ARG A 93 -10.47 12.77 7.17
CA ARG A 93 -11.27 11.58 7.52
C ARG A 93 -10.49 10.30 7.28
N VAL A 94 -9.79 10.22 6.14
CA VAL A 94 -8.90 9.11 5.80
C VAL A 94 -7.77 9.01 6.83
N THR A 95 -7.14 10.15 7.15
CA THR A 95 -6.05 10.21 8.13
C THR A 95 -6.51 9.75 9.51
N LYS A 96 -7.67 10.24 9.98
CA LYS A 96 -8.25 9.82 11.25
C LYS A 96 -8.52 8.31 11.28
N LEU A 97 -9.22 7.78 10.27
CA LEU A 97 -9.52 6.35 10.19
C LEU A 97 -8.25 5.48 10.19
N VAL A 98 -7.23 5.86 9.43
CA VAL A 98 -5.95 5.12 9.39
C VAL A 98 -5.25 5.16 10.75
N GLN A 99 -5.25 6.30 11.45
CA GLN A 99 -4.70 6.41 12.80
C GLN A 99 -5.44 5.49 13.80
N ASP A 100 -6.77 5.48 13.76
CA ASP A 100 -7.59 4.62 14.62
C ASP A 100 -7.28 3.13 14.37
N LEU A 101 -7.10 2.72 13.11
CA LEU A 101 -6.72 1.35 12.73
C LEU A 101 -5.31 0.96 13.17
N THR A 102 -4.40 1.91 13.29
CA THR A 102 -3.03 1.68 13.75
C THR A 102 -2.98 1.39 15.26
N ASN A 103 -3.86 1.98 16.04
CA ASN A 103 -3.85 1.85 17.50
C ASN A 103 -4.31 0.46 18.01
N ILE A 104 -4.91 -0.37 17.16
CA ILE A 104 -5.47 -1.68 17.54
C ILE A 104 -4.37 -2.75 17.71
N THR A 105 -3.28 -2.67 16.94
CA THR A 105 -2.24 -3.72 16.92
C THR A 105 -0.84 -3.08 16.97
N PRO A 106 -0.21 -2.93 18.14
CA PRO A 106 1.04 -2.18 18.25
C PRO A 106 2.26 -2.94 17.69
N LYS A 107 2.17 -4.28 17.53
CA LYS A 107 3.25 -5.13 17.03
C LYS A 107 2.71 -6.15 16.04
N CYS A 108 3.48 -6.43 14.98
CA CYS A 108 3.21 -7.59 14.14
C CYS A 108 3.74 -8.88 14.78
N ALA A 109 3.18 -10.02 14.39
CA ALA A 109 3.54 -11.35 14.89
C ALA A 109 5.05 -11.61 14.85
N ARG A 110 5.73 -11.26 13.74
CA ARG A 110 7.19 -11.44 13.60
C ARG A 110 8.00 -10.61 14.59
N CYS A 111 7.64 -9.34 14.79
CA CYS A 111 8.32 -8.51 15.79
C CYS A 111 8.10 -9.04 17.20
N LEU A 112 6.93 -9.61 17.48
CA LEU A 112 6.62 -10.25 18.75
C LEU A 112 7.48 -11.51 18.96
N GLU A 113 7.54 -12.40 17.97
CA GLU A 113 8.34 -13.63 17.99
C GLU A 113 9.84 -13.35 18.17
N MET A 114 10.37 -12.35 17.46
CA MET A 114 11.78 -11.96 17.53
C MET A 114 12.12 -11.12 18.78
N GLY A 115 11.14 -10.70 19.57
CA GLY A 115 11.36 -9.82 20.72
C GLY A 115 11.91 -8.43 20.36
N VAL A 116 11.68 -7.95 19.14
CA VAL A 116 12.19 -6.65 18.65
C VAL A 116 11.10 -5.57 18.71
N SER A 117 11.52 -4.30 18.68
CA SER A 117 10.56 -3.20 18.50
C SER A 117 9.97 -3.24 17.09
N CYS A 118 8.67 -3.00 16.99
CA CYS A 118 7.99 -2.87 15.71
C CYS A 118 7.97 -1.39 15.35
N THR A 119 8.93 -0.92 14.57
CA THR A 119 8.96 0.48 14.11
C THR A 119 8.22 0.62 12.79
N PHE A 120 7.70 1.83 12.52
CA PHE A 120 6.84 2.18 11.37
C PHE A 120 5.43 1.55 11.47
N HIS A 121 4.51 2.29 12.11
CA HIS A 121 3.14 1.84 12.40
C HIS A 121 2.11 2.27 11.34
N GLU A 122 2.54 2.55 10.12
CA GLU A 122 1.60 2.97 9.08
C GLU A 122 1.10 1.76 8.28
N ARG A 123 -0.23 1.65 8.14
CA ARG A 123 -0.84 0.58 7.35
C ARG A 123 -0.37 0.67 5.89
N GLY A 124 0.02 -0.47 5.34
CA GLY A 124 0.61 -0.60 4.02
C GLY A 124 2.13 -0.47 4.00
N VAL A 125 2.77 -0.13 5.13
CA VAL A 125 4.22 -0.06 5.26
C VAL A 125 4.72 -1.28 6.06
N PRO A 126 5.59 -2.14 5.52
CA PRO A 126 6.15 -3.22 6.30
C PRO A 126 7.03 -2.65 7.42
N CYS A 127 6.95 -3.23 8.63
CA CYS A 127 7.82 -2.81 9.72
C CYS A 127 9.29 -3.11 9.38
N ALA A 128 10.24 -2.43 10.05
CA ALA A 128 11.66 -2.56 9.73
C ALA A 128 12.17 -4.01 9.77
N ALA A 129 11.76 -4.81 10.77
CA ALA A 129 12.18 -6.20 10.86
C ALA A 129 11.66 -7.04 9.69
N CYS A 130 10.39 -6.85 9.31
CA CYS A 130 9.80 -7.56 8.18
C CYS A 130 10.39 -7.11 6.85
N ALA A 131 10.67 -5.82 6.71
CA ALA A 131 11.42 -5.28 5.58
C ALA A 131 12.81 -5.91 5.51
N VAL A 132 13.60 -5.99 6.58
CA VAL A 132 14.95 -6.60 6.53
C VAL A 132 14.91 -8.08 6.11
N LEU A 133 13.93 -8.83 6.61
CA LEU A 133 13.73 -10.24 6.23
C LEU A 133 13.17 -10.40 4.80
N GLY A 134 12.88 -9.29 4.13
CA GLY A 134 12.26 -9.24 2.82
C GLY A 134 10.85 -9.82 2.84
N ALA A 135 10.16 -9.87 3.97
CA ALA A 135 8.79 -10.36 4.09
C ALA A 135 7.81 -9.19 3.98
N PRO A 136 7.41 -8.79 2.76
CA PRO A 136 6.51 -7.65 2.57
C PRO A 136 5.10 -7.94 3.05
N ASP A 137 4.74 -9.18 3.38
CA ASP A 137 3.39 -9.57 3.80
C ASP A 137 3.25 -9.66 5.33
N CYS A 138 3.87 -8.75 6.06
CA CYS A 138 3.68 -8.63 7.50
C CYS A 138 2.30 -8.05 7.84
N ASP A 139 1.89 -8.13 9.11
CA ASP A 139 0.55 -7.70 9.55
C ASP A 139 0.20 -6.24 9.19
N TRP A 140 1.22 -5.38 9.02
CA TRP A 140 1.05 -3.98 8.64
C TRP A 140 0.75 -3.78 7.16
N SER A 141 1.21 -4.69 6.31
CA SER A 141 1.12 -4.63 4.85
C SER A 141 0.29 -5.77 4.26
N ASN A 142 -0.28 -6.64 5.11
CA ASN A 142 -1.18 -7.72 4.71
C ASN A 142 -2.58 -7.18 4.37
N PRO A 143 -3.04 -7.29 3.10
CA PRO A 143 -4.35 -6.75 2.69
C PRO A 143 -5.52 -7.37 3.45
N SER A 144 -5.47 -8.67 3.71
CA SER A 144 -6.55 -9.41 4.39
C SER A 144 -6.73 -8.91 5.83
N LEU A 145 -5.62 -8.74 6.56
CA LEU A 145 -5.66 -8.21 7.93
C LEU A 145 -6.11 -6.75 7.96
N PHE A 146 -5.74 -5.96 6.95
CA PHE A 146 -6.20 -4.58 6.83
C PHE A 146 -7.72 -4.49 6.59
N ILE A 147 -8.28 -5.30 5.69
CA ILE A 147 -9.73 -5.37 5.44
C ILE A 147 -10.50 -5.85 6.68
N LEU A 148 -9.96 -6.85 7.41
CA LEU A 148 -10.55 -7.29 8.67
C LEU A 148 -10.57 -6.17 9.71
N SER A 149 -9.49 -5.40 9.83
CA SER A 149 -9.40 -4.25 10.72
C SER A 149 -10.41 -3.16 10.33
N LEU A 150 -10.57 -2.88 9.03
CA LEU A 150 -11.57 -1.94 8.52
C LEU A 150 -12.99 -2.38 8.87
N ARG A 151 -13.31 -3.67 8.73
CA ARG A 151 -14.62 -4.21 9.11
C ARG A 151 -14.89 -4.03 10.59
N GLN A 152 -13.92 -4.36 11.44
CA GLN A 152 -14.05 -4.19 12.89
C GLN A 152 -14.25 -2.72 13.28
N SER A 153 -13.46 -1.83 12.67
CA SER A 153 -13.58 -0.37 12.87
C SER A 153 -14.95 0.15 12.43
N ARG A 154 -15.48 -0.32 11.29
CA ARG A 154 -16.84 0.01 10.82
C ARG A 154 -17.88 -0.37 11.86
N ASP A 155 -17.83 -1.61 12.31
CA ASP A 155 -18.86 -2.16 13.20
C ASP A 155 -18.84 -1.48 14.57
N SER A 156 -17.66 -1.06 15.06
CA SER A 156 -17.53 -0.22 16.26
C SER A 156 -18.08 1.19 16.00
N TYR A 157 -17.56 1.87 14.97
CA TYR A 157 -17.94 3.26 14.65
C TYR A 157 -19.45 3.41 14.46
N LEU A 158 -20.07 2.55 13.65
CA LEU A 158 -21.51 2.63 13.39
C LEU A 158 -22.38 2.25 14.58
N ARG A 159 -21.85 1.47 15.53
CA ARG A 159 -22.53 1.19 16.80
C ARG A 159 -22.48 2.42 17.70
N ASP A 160 -21.30 3.01 17.87
CA ASP A 160 -21.09 4.19 18.70
C ASP A 160 -21.94 5.37 18.19
N GLU A 161 -21.91 5.63 16.88
CA GLU A 161 -22.74 6.65 16.24
C GLU A 161 -24.24 6.39 16.42
N ARG A 162 -24.69 5.13 16.30
CA ARG A 162 -26.10 4.79 16.56
C ARG A 162 -26.49 5.11 18.00
N ASP A 163 -25.67 4.70 18.95
CA ASP A 163 -25.95 4.87 20.38
C ASP A 163 -25.95 6.36 20.77
N ASP A 164 -25.06 7.16 20.18
CA ASP A 164 -25.03 8.62 20.34
C ASP A 164 -26.26 9.31 19.71
N LEU A 165 -26.70 8.85 18.53
CA LEU A 165 -27.93 9.35 17.91
C LEU A 165 -29.18 8.98 18.72
N VAL A 166 -29.27 7.76 19.24
CA VAL A 166 -30.38 7.34 20.13
C VAL A 166 -30.42 8.24 21.36
N ARG A 167 -29.27 8.45 22.02
CA ARG A 167 -29.18 9.33 23.19
C ARG A 167 -29.59 10.77 22.85
N SER A 168 -29.21 11.26 21.68
CA SER A 168 -29.59 12.61 21.19
C SER A 168 -31.09 12.75 20.97
N VAL A 169 -31.74 11.67 20.52
CA VAL A 169 -33.20 11.61 20.34
C VAL A 169 -33.91 11.55 21.69
N GLU A 170 -33.47 10.68 22.60
CA GLU A 170 -34.05 10.55 23.96
C GLU A 170 -33.95 11.85 24.77
N THR A 171 -32.89 12.62 24.56
CA THR A 171 -32.67 13.92 25.21
C THR A 171 -33.31 15.10 24.46
N ASN A 172 -34.10 14.84 23.42
CA ASN A 172 -34.75 15.83 22.55
C ASN A 172 -33.79 16.83 21.87
N VAL A 173 -32.49 16.52 21.80
CA VAL A 173 -31.50 17.30 21.03
C VAL A 173 -31.69 17.09 19.53
N LEU A 174 -32.06 15.87 19.13
CA LEU A 174 -32.34 15.50 17.74
C LEU A 174 -33.81 15.04 17.60
N PRO A 175 -34.60 15.60 16.67
CA PRO A 175 -35.93 15.07 16.38
C PRO A 175 -35.86 13.63 15.84
N HIS A 176 -36.78 12.75 16.28
CA HIS A 176 -36.87 11.36 15.80
C HIS A 176 -36.87 11.26 14.26
N SER A 177 -37.55 12.18 13.57
CA SER A 177 -37.65 12.21 12.11
C SER A 177 -36.31 12.44 11.39
N HIS A 178 -35.28 12.91 12.10
CA HIS A 178 -33.94 13.13 11.53
C HIS A 178 -32.98 11.96 11.76
N PHE A 179 -33.34 10.98 12.59
CA PHE A 179 -32.45 9.87 12.96
C PHE A 179 -31.89 9.13 11.74
N ASP A 180 -32.76 8.68 10.84
CA ASP A 180 -32.36 7.90 9.66
C ASP A 180 -31.41 8.67 8.75
N ARG A 181 -31.63 9.98 8.59
CA ARG A 181 -30.79 10.85 7.75
C ARG A 181 -29.39 11.01 8.34
N GLU A 182 -29.29 11.26 9.65
CA GLU A 182 -28.00 11.42 10.31
C GLU A 182 -27.24 10.09 10.37
N TYR A 183 -27.92 8.98 10.63
CA TYR A 183 -27.29 7.66 10.59
C TYR A 183 -26.76 7.32 9.18
N ALA A 184 -27.53 7.60 8.12
CA ALA A 184 -27.08 7.43 6.76
C ALA A 184 -25.86 8.32 6.43
N ARG A 185 -25.78 9.53 7.00
CA ARG A 185 -24.61 10.41 6.87
C ARG A 185 -23.37 9.80 7.53
N SER A 186 -23.48 9.23 8.73
CA SER A 186 -22.36 8.55 9.40
C SER A 186 -21.92 7.30 8.61
N GLN A 187 -22.85 6.54 8.04
CA GLN A 187 -22.52 5.44 7.12
C GLN A 187 -21.71 5.93 5.92
N GLN A 188 -22.19 6.96 5.22
CA GLN A 188 -21.49 7.52 4.07
C GLN A 188 -20.09 8.02 4.44
N TRP A 189 -19.97 8.72 5.57
CA TRP A 189 -18.71 9.21 6.09
C TRP A 189 -17.68 8.08 6.22
N PHE A 190 -18.08 6.95 6.82
CA PHE A 190 -17.20 5.81 7.02
C PHE A 190 -16.78 5.19 5.69
N TYR A 191 -17.72 4.97 4.77
CA TYR A 191 -17.42 4.34 3.49
C TYR A 191 -16.46 5.19 2.64
N ASP A 192 -16.68 6.51 2.57
CA ASP A 192 -15.78 7.43 1.87
C ASP A 192 -14.37 7.40 2.47
N ALA A 193 -14.26 7.43 3.81
CA ALA A 193 -12.98 7.34 4.51
C ALA A 193 -12.28 5.99 4.29
N ALA A 194 -13.04 4.89 4.31
CA ALA A 194 -12.51 3.54 4.10
C ALA A 194 -11.96 3.35 2.69
N GLN A 195 -12.64 3.87 1.65
CA GLN A 195 -12.12 3.85 0.27
C GLN A 195 -10.79 4.60 0.15
N GLY A 196 -10.69 5.79 0.76
CA GLY A 196 -9.45 6.56 0.79
C GLY A 196 -8.34 5.83 1.57
N ALA A 197 -8.69 5.17 2.67
CA ALA A 197 -7.76 4.37 3.47
C ALA A 197 -7.23 3.16 2.71
N ILE A 198 -8.08 2.46 1.95
CA ILE A 198 -7.66 1.37 1.04
C ILE A 198 -6.72 1.91 -0.05
N THR A 199 -7.04 3.05 -0.63
CA THR A 199 -6.18 3.68 -1.65
C THR A 199 -4.80 4.01 -1.07
N ARG A 200 -4.76 4.63 0.12
CA ARG A 200 -3.52 4.93 0.84
C ARG A 200 -2.72 3.66 1.16
N PHE A 201 -3.37 2.63 1.66
CA PHE A 201 -2.75 1.34 1.96
C PHE A 201 -2.05 0.75 0.72
N LEU A 202 -2.74 0.71 -0.43
CA LEU A 202 -2.19 0.19 -1.67
C LEU A 202 -1.03 1.04 -2.21
N ILE A 203 -1.11 2.36 -2.10
CA ILE A 203 -0.02 3.27 -2.48
C ILE A 203 1.19 3.01 -1.59
N ASN A 204 1.00 2.90 -0.28
CA ASN A 204 2.06 2.62 0.67
C ASN A 204 2.77 1.30 0.34
N ILE A 205 2.02 0.20 0.12
CA ILE A 205 2.61 -1.09 -0.26
C ILE A 205 3.51 -0.95 -1.50
N ARG A 206 2.99 -0.31 -2.55
CA ARG A 206 3.73 -0.15 -3.81
C ARG A 206 4.99 0.69 -3.61
N ALA A 207 4.85 1.81 -2.91
CA ALA A 207 5.98 2.70 -2.63
C ALA A 207 7.05 2.00 -1.81
N THR A 208 6.67 1.33 -0.71
CA THR A 208 7.64 0.69 0.19
C THR A 208 8.29 -0.53 -0.41
N ARG A 209 7.58 -1.29 -1.25
CA ARG A 209 8.17 -2.44 -1.95
C ARG A 209 9.30 -1.99 -2.88
N ASN A 210 9.07 -0.92 -3.65
CA ASN A 210 10.09 -0.39 -4.56
C ASN A 210 11.29 0.16 -3.78
N VAL A 211 11.05 0.94 -2.72
CA VAL A 211 12.12 1.48 -1.87
C VAL A 211 12.93 0.35 -1.21
N ALA A 212 12.28 -0.71 -0.73
CA ALA A 212 12.98 -1.86 -0.15
C ALA A 212 13.86 -2.57 -1.19
N VAL A 213 13.33 -2.82 -2.39
CA VAL A 213 14.09 -3.46 -3.49
C VAL A 213 15.31 -2.63 -3.88
N ASP A 214 15.16 -1.32 -4.04
CA ASP A 214 16.27 -0.43 -4.36
C ASP A 214 17.29 -0.37 -3.21
N GLY A 215 16.83 -0.42 -1.97
CA GLY A 215 17.68 -0.56 -0.78
C GLY A 215 18.53 -1.83 -0.81
N TYR A 216 17.94 -2.99 -1.11
CA TYR A 216 18.70 -4.24 -1.24
C TYR A 216 19.69 -4.18 -2.40
N ARG A 217 19.33 -3.56 -3.53
CA ARG A 217 20.24 -3.39 -4.68
C ARG A 217 21.45 -2.55 -4.30
N CYS A 218 21.25 -1.44 -3.59
CA CYS A 218 22.34 -0.61 -3.09
C CYS A 218 23.24 -1.38 -2.11
N LEU A 219 22.64 -2.16 -1.19
CA LEU A 219 23.39 -3.00 -0.26
C LEU A 219 24.21 -4.07 -0.99
N ALA A 220 23.59 -4.79 -1.94
CA ALA A 220 24.29 -5.79 -2.75
C ALA A 220 25.42 -5.14 -3.57
N ALA A 221 25.16 -4.01 -4.22
CA ALA A 221 26.16 -3.28 -5.02
C ALA A 221 27.38 -2.84 -4.20
N SER A 222 27.19 -2.53 -2.91
CA SER A 222 28.28 -2.16 -1.99
C SER A 222 29.24 -3.32 -1.68
N ALA A 223 28.79 -4.56 -1.85
CA ALA A 223 29.65 -5.72 -1.72
C ALA A 223 30.44 -5.96 -3.01
N THR A 224 31.74 -6.14 -2.86
CA THR A 224 32.69 -6.34 -3.97
C THR A 224 33.28 -7.76 -3.99
N ASN A 225 33.00 -8.57 -2.97
CA ASN A 225 33.59 -9.89 -2.78
C ASN A 225 32.58 -11.01 -3.04
N ILE A 226 32.79 -11.79 -4.10
CA ILE A 226 31.91 -12.90 -4.52
C ILE A 226 31.72 -13.94 -3.39
N PRO A 227 32.78 -14.52 -2.78
CA PRO A 227 32.66 -15.42 -1.64
C PRO A 227 31.74 -14.92 -0.52
N THR A 228 31.82 -13.63 -0.17
CA THR A 228 30.96 -13.05 0.88
C THR A 228 29.50 -13.05 0.47
N LEU A 229 29.20 -12.69 -0.78
CA LEU A 229 27.84 -12.68 -1.31
C LEU A 229 27.25 -14.09 -1.42
N LEU A 230 28.04 -15.08 -1.85
CA LEU A 230 27.62 -16.49 -1.90
C LEU A 230 27.31 -17.02 -0.49
N ARG A 231 28.16 -16.73 0.50
CA ARG A 231 27.91 -17.10 1.89
C ARG A 231 26.67 -16.43 2.45
N PHE A 232 26.38 -15.18 2.07
CA PHE A 232 25.13 -14.51 2.42
C PHE A 232 23.92 -15.23 1.82
N ILE A 233 23.99 -15.68 0.56
CA ILE A 233 22.90 -16.44 -0.06
C ILE A 233 22.66 -17.75 0.68
N GLU A 234 23.71 -18.52 0.96
CA GLU A 234 23.62 -19.79 1.69
C GLU A 234 22.97 -19.62 3.08
N LEU A 235 23.54 -18.73 3.90
CA LEU A 235 22.99 -18.43 5.24
C LEU A 235 21.59 -17.81 5.16
N GLY A 236 21.32 -17.03 4.11
CA GLY A 236 20.02 -16.41 3.89
C GLY A 236 18.92 -17.42 3.61
N ILE A 237 19.23 -18.50 2.89
CA ILE A 237 18.29 -19.62 2.66
C ILE A 237 17.96 -20.30 4.00
N GLU A 238 18.98 -20.59 4.81
CA GLU A 238 18.81 -21.20 6.14
C GLU A 238 18.01 -20.30 7.09
N ALA A 239 18.24 -18.99 7.01
CA ALA A 239 17.53 -17.98 7.81
C ALA A 239 16.17 -17.56 7.22
N HIS A 240 15.72 -18.21 6.14
CA HIS A 240 14.46 -17.90 5.46
C HIS A 240 14.32 -16.43 5.02
N ILE A 241 15.41 -15.82 4.57
CA ILE A 241 15.39 -14.53 3.88
C ILE A 241 14.57 -14.68 2.60
N HIS A 242 13.77 -13.65 2.30
CA HIS A 242 12.88 -13.70 1.15
C HIS A 242 13.63 -13.87 -0.19
N PRO A 243 13.12 -14.70 -1.12
CA PRO A 243 13.77 -15.00 -2.39
C PRO A 243 14.17 -13.77 -3.21
N LEU A 244 13.37 -12.70 -3.18
CA LEU A 244 13.69 -11.44 -3.87
C LEU A 244 15.00 -10.80 -3.42
N VAL A 245 15.32 -10.86 -2.12
CA VAL A 245 16.59 -10.32 -1.60
C VAL A 245 17.75 -11.18 -2.08
N LEU A 246 17.58 -12.50 -2.02
CA LEU A 246 18.58 -13.47 -2.50
C LEU A 246 18.82 -13.34 -4.01
N GLN A 247 17.76 -13.07 -4.79
CA GLN A 247 17.85 -12.81 -6.22
C GLN A 247 18.68 -11.56 -6.51
N VAL A 248 18.41 -10.44 -5.82
CA VAL A 248 19.18 -9.20 -6.00
C VAL A 248 20.67 -9.41 -5.68
N VAL A 249 20.98 -10.21 -4.66
CA VAL A 249 22.36 -10.57 -4.34
C VAL A 249 22.96 -11.49 -5.42
N GLY A 250 22.19 -12.43 -5.94
CA GLY A 250 22.61 -13.31 -7.04
C GLY A 250 22.91 -12.55 -8.33
N GLU A 251 22.08 -11.57 -8.70
CA GLU A 251 22.31 -10.64 -9.82
C GLU A 251 23.66 -9.93 -9.65
N ARG A 252 23.95 -9.45 -8.45
CA ARG A 252 25.25 -8.81 -8.16
C ARG A 252 26.43 -9.77 -8.31
N VAL A 253 26.30 -11.03 -7.90
CA VAL A 253 27.36 -12.03 -8.10
C VAL A 253 27.62 -12.24 -9.59
N GLN A 254 26.56 -12.31 -10.40
CA GLN A 254 26.69 -12.43 -11.86
C GLN A 254 27.42 -11.22 -12.45
N ASP A 255 27.08 -9.99 -12.03
CA ASP A 255 27.77 -8.77 -12.47
C ASP A 255 29.27 -8.79 -12.16
N LEU A 256 29.64 -9.23 -10.96
CA LEU A 256 31.05 -9.32 -10.54
C LEU A 256 31.80 -10.40 -11.32
N LEU A 257 31.17 -11.55 -11.58
CA LEU A 257 31.76 -12.61 -12.41
C LEU A 257 31.94 -12.16 -13.86
N ALA A 258 30.96 -11.44 -14.41
CA ALA A 258 31.02 -10.90 -15.76
C ALA A 258 32.16 -9.87 -15.92
N ALA A 259 32.49 -9.12 -14.88
CA ALA A 259 33.61 -8.16 -14.88
C ALA A 259 35.00 -8.82 -14.82
N LEU A 260 35.08 -10.12 -14.55
CA LEU A 260 36.35 -10.88 -14.49
C LEU A 260 36.67 -11.61 -15.82
N LEU A 261 35.72 -11.67 -16.74
CA LEU A 261 35.83 -12.30 -18.06
C LEU A 261 36.16 -11.25 -19.13
#